data_AF-A0A482VXR5-F1
#
_entry.id   AF-A0A482VXR5-F1
#
_cell.length_a   1.000
_cell.length_b   1.000
_cell.length_c   1.000
_cell.angle_alpha   90.00
_cell.angle_beta   90.00
_cell.angle_gamma   90.00
#
_symmetry.space_group_name_H-M   'P 1'
#
loop_
_entity.id
_entity.type
_entity.pdbx_description
1 polymer ?
#
loop_
_entity_poly.entity_id
_entity_poly.type
_entity_poly.pdbx_seq_one_letter_code
_entity_poly.pdbx_strand_id
1 'polypeptide(L)'
;CVWQGKNAQLVIHYEDGFTLLEGTTESRLLWRYSFDKLRNSSDDGKRYLWLNFDTGDDMEVELDMECCPKPIVFILHNFLSAKIQRLGLYA
;
A
#
# COMPACT_ATOMS: atom_id res chain seq x y z
N CYS A 1 -4.08 11.08 3.44
CA CYS A 1 -4.83 10.29 2.45
C CYS A 1 -6.23 10.08 2.98
N VAL A 2 -7.17 9.81 2.08
CA VAL A 2 -8.58 9.58 2.40
C VAL A 2 -8.94 8.19 1.91
N TRP A 3 -9.60 7.42 2.77
CA TRP A 3 -10.10 6.08 2.48
C TRP A 3 -11.58 6.03 2.83
N GLN A 4 -12.42 5.64 1.88
CA GLN A 4 -13.89 5.58 2.05
C GLN A 4 -14.47 6.90 2.62
N GLY A 5 -13.95 8.04 2.16
CA GLY A 5 -14.38 9.37 2.61
C GLY A 5 -13.91 9.80 4.00
N LYS A 6 -13.01 9.03 4.65
CA LYS A 6 -12.45 9.36 5.96
C LYS A 6 -10.94 9.58 5.89
N ASN A 7 -10.43 10.53 6.68
CA ASN A 7 -8.99 10.73 6.83
C ASN A 7 -8.33 9.45 7.35
N ALA A 8 -7.24 9.08 6.71
CA ALA A 8 -6.47 7.89 7.04
C ALA A 8 -4.97 8.16 6.85
N GLN A 9 -4.16 7.28 7.43
CA GLN A 9 -2.72 7.27 7.29
C GLN A 9 -2.28 5.92 6.77
N LEU A 10 -1.79 5.89 5.53
CA LEU A 10 -1.11 4.74 4.96
C LEU A 10 0.34 4.70 5.46
N VAL A 11 0.71 3.60 6.10
CA VAL A 11 2.09 3.29 6.51
C VAL A 11 2.59 2.13 5.68
N ILE A 12 3.74 2.32 5.03
CA ILE A 12 4.43 1.29 4.27
C ILE A 12 5.74 0.99 4.99
N HIS A 13 5.83 -0.19 5.58
CA HIS A 13 7.00 -0.67 6.29
C HIS A 13 7.64 -1.80 5.50
N TYR A 14 8.98 -1.77 5.35
CA TYR A 14 9.69 -2.76 4.53
C TYR A 14 9.40 -4.19 4.98
N GLU A 15 9.37 -4.48 6.28
CA GLU A 15 9.10 -5.84 6.76
C GLU A 15 7.61 -6.13 6.95
N ASP A 16 6.86 -5.21 7.57
CA ASP A 16 5.46 -5.45 7.98
C ASP A 16 4.43 -5.19 6.86
N GLY A 17 4.87 -4.65 5.72
CA GLY A 17 4.01 -4.35 4.59
C GLY A 17 3.20 -3.07 4.78
N PHE A 18 1.89 -3.18 4.60
CA PHE A 18 0.94 -2.09 4.50
C PHE A 18 0.08 -2.04 5.75
N THR A 19 -0.04 -0.86 6.35
CA THR A 19 -0.96 -0.61 7.46
C THR A 19 -1.75 0.64 7.14
N LEU A 20 -3.07 0.58 7.28
CA LEU A 20 -3.91 1.77 7.26
C LEU A 20 -4.42 2.06 8.66
N LEU A 21 -4.15 3.27 9.12
CA LEU A 21 -4.61 3.80 10.40
C LEU A 21 -5.67 4.87 10.15
N GLU A 22 -6.58 5.02 11.09
CA GLU A 22 -7.51 6.15 11.11
C GLU A 22 -6.73 7.45 11.32
N GLY A 23 -7.07 8.52 10.59
CA GLY A 23 -6.39 9.81 10.66
C GLY A 23 -6.73 10.65 11.88
N THR A 24 -7.04 10.02 13.01
CA THR A 24 -7.42 10.62 14.29
C THR A 24 -6.26 10.52 15.29
N THR A 25 -6.32 11.29 16.39
CA THR A 25 -5.27 11.33 17.42
C THR A 25 -4.96 9.96 18.04
N GLU A 26 -5.96 9.06 18.07
CA GLU A 26 -5.81 7.70 18.63
C GLU A 26 -5.28 6.69 17.58
N SER A 27 -5.24 7.06 16.29
CA SER A 27 -4.64 6.29 15.19
C SER A 27 -5.00 4.79 15.18
N ARG A 28 -6.31 4.50 15.27
CA ARG A 28 -6.83 3.13 15.32
C ARG A 28 -6.52 2.36 14.02
N LEU A 29 -6.12 1.08 14.16
CA LEU A 29 -5.90 0.18 13.03
C LEU A 29 -7.20 -0.05 12.24
N LEU A 30 -7.15 0.18 10.93
CA LEU A 30 -8.24 -0.13 10.00
C LEU A 30 -8.00 -1.49 9.32
N TRP A 31 -6.81 -1.69 8.75
CA TRP A 31 -6.39 -2.97 8.18
C TRP A 31 -4.86 -3.04 8.05
N ARG A 32 -4.36 -4.26 7.85
CA ARG A 32 -2.94 -4.55 7.58
C ARG A 32 -2.80 -5.72 6.61
N TYR A 33 -1.88 -5.57 5.65
CA TYR A 33 -1.52 -6.61 4.69
C TYR A 33 -0.01 -6.68 4.53
N SER A 34 0.54 -7.87 4.39
CA SER A 34 1.96 -8.09 4.09
C SER A 34 2.24 -7.95 2.59
N PHE A 35 3.52 -7.82 2.22
CA PHE A 35 3.93 -7.68 0.82
C PHE A 35 3.59 -8.89 -0.06
N ASP A 36 3.61 -10.11 0.48
CA ASP A 36 3.25 -11.34 -0.24
C ASP A 36 1.77 -11.38 -0.65
N LYS A 37 0.93 -10.56 -0.02
CA LYS A 37 -0.47 -10.42 -0.39
C LYS A 37 -0.71 -9.41 -1.49
N LEU A 38 0.25 -8.52 -1.80
CA LEU A 38 0.05 -7.53 -2.86
C LEU A 38 0.16 -8.20 -4.23
N ARG A 39 -0.95 -8.23 -4.99
CA ARG A 39 -0.97 -8.70 -6.38
C ARG A 39 -0.61 -7.61 -7.36
N ASN A 40 -1.16 -6.41 -7.15
CA ASN A 40 -0.96 -5.28 -8.05
C ASN A 40 -1.02 -3.95 -7.29
N SER A 41 -0.28 -2.97 -7.78
CA SER A 41 -0.36 -1.57 -7.35
C SER A 41 -0.39 -0.67 -8.58
N SER A 42 -1.31 0.28 -8.64
CA SER A 42 -1.45 1.22 -9.76
C SER A 42 -1.77 2.63 -9.30
N ASP A 43 -1.46 3.61 -10.16
CA ASP A 43 -1.77 5.03 -9.96
C ASP A 43 -2.35 5.70 -11.20
N ASP A 44 -3.09 6.80 -11.00
CA ASP A 44 -3.59 7.67 -12.08
C ASP A 44 -2.62 8.81 -12.44
N GLY A 45 -1.46 8.87 -11.78
CA GLY A 45 -0.48 9.95 -11.91
C GLY A 45 -0.93 11.28 -11.32
N LYS A 46 -2.07 11.36 -10.64
CA LYS A 46 -2.66 12.62 -10.17
C LYS A 46 -3.03 12.60 -8.69
N ARG A 47 -3.78 11.61 -8.23
CA ARG A 47 -4.38 11.60 -6.90
C ARG A 47 -4.66 10.22 -6.33
N TYR A 48 -5.05 9.25 -7.15
CA TYR A 48 -5.54 7.96 -6.68
C TYR A 48 -4.48 6.86 -6.77
N LEU A 49 -4.39 6.09 -5.68
CA LEU A 49 -3.59 4.88 -5.56
C LEU A 49 -4.53 3.68 -5.40
N TRP A 50 -4.33 2.63 -6.18
CA TRP A 50 -5.03 1.36 -6.03
C TRP A 50 -4.06 0.26 -5.62
N LEU A 51 -4.46 -0.53 -4.62
CA LEU A 51 -3.73 -1.69 -4.13
C LEU A 51 -4.67 -2.90 -4.18
N ASN A 52 -4.29 -3.93 -4.93
CA ASN A 52 -5.03 -5.17 -5.01
C ASN A 52 -4.33 -6.24 -4.15
N PHE A 53 -5.05 -6.76 -3.16
CA PHE A 53 -4.54 -7.76 -2.23
C PHE A 53 -5.23 -9.13 -2.41
N ASP A 54 -4.43 -10.19 -2.33
CA ASP A 54 -4.88 -11.58 -2.33
C ASP A 54 -5.42 -12.02 -0.96
N THR A 55 -6.66 -11.65 -0.68
CA THR A 55 -7.33 -11.95 0.60
C THR A 55 -8.47 -12.97 0.46
N GLY A 56 -8.59 -13.64 -0.70
CA GLY A 56 -9.69 -14.56 -1.02
C GLY A 56 -10.92 -13.89 -1.63
N ASP A 57 -11.21 -12.63 -1.26
CA ASP A 57 -12.32 -11.82 -1.77
C ASP A 57 -11.89 -10.79 -2.84
N ASP A 58 -10.67 -10.91 -3.42
CA ASP A 58 -10.05 -9.95 -4.36
C ASP A 58 -10.28 -8.48 -3.91
N MET A 59 -9.69 -8.12 -2.77
CA MET A 59 -9.88 -6.79 -2.21
C MET A 59 -9.05 -5.75 -2.96
N GLU A 60 -9.74 -4.87 -3.69
CA GLU A 60 -9.18 -3.63 -4.22
C GLU A 60 -9.35 -2.49 -3.21
N VAL A 61 -8.22 -1.88 -2.82
CA VAL A 61 -8.17 -0.74 -1.94
C VAL A 61 -7.86 0.50 -2.77
N GLU A 62 -8.85 1.37 -2.91
CA GLU A 62 -8.68 2.71 -3.48
C GLU A 62 -8.36 3.73 -2.39
N LEU A 63 -7.29 4.50 -2.57
CA LEU A 63 -6.86 5.56 -1.68
C LEU A 63 -6.74 6.87 -2.44
N ASP A 64 -7.39 7.90 -1.93
CA ASP A 64 -7.14 9.28 -2.32
C ASP A 64 -5.90 9.78 -1.57
N MET A 65 -4.78 9.93 -2.29
CA MET A 65 -3.52 10.34 -1.69
C MET A 65 -3.42 11.85 -1.49
N GLU A 66 -4.41 12.62 -1.93
CA GLU A 66 -4.48 14.09 -1.91
C GLU A 66 -3.32 14.77 -2.67
N CYS A 67 -2.44 13.98 -3.28
CA CYS A 67 -1.28 14.37 -4.07
C CYS A 67 -0.95 13.27 -5.09
N CYS A 68 -0.01 13.55 -5.99
CA CYS A 68 0.45 12.55 -6.95
C CYS A 68 1.04 11.32 -6.22
N PRO A 69 0.46 10.12 -6.38
CA PRO A 69 0.87 8.90 -5.67
C PRO A 69 2.15 8.25 -6.24
N LYS A 70 2.72 8.80 -7.32
CA LYS A 70 3.84 8.19 -8.05
C LYS A 70 5.08 7.88 -7.18
N PRO A 71 5.47 8.74 -6.22
CA PRO A 71 6.56 8.41 -5.28
C PRO A 71 6.27 7.16 -4.43
N ILE A 72 5.01 6.92 -4.06
CA ILE A 72 4.61 5.75 -3.27
C ILE A 72 4.77 4.49 -4.10
N VAL A 73 4.28 4.49 -5.33
CA VAL A 73 4.45 3.36 -6.27
C VAL A 73 5.94 3.05 -6.47
N PHE A 74 6.79 4.08 -6.61
CA PHE A 74 8.25 3.89 -6.70
C PHE A 74 8.84 3.22 -5.45
N ILE A 75 8.42 3.62 -4.24
CA ILE A 75 8.84 2.98 -2.98
C ILE A 75 8.43 1.50 -2.96
N LEU A 76 7.20 1.18 -3.38
CA LEU A 76 6.73 -0.20 -3.43
C LEU A 76 7.59 -1.07 -4.36
N HIS A 77 7.91 -0.57 -5.55
CA HIS A 77 8.80 -1.28 -6.49
C HIS A 77 10.19 -1.52 -5.92
N ASN A 78 10.76 -0.55 -5.20
CA ASN A 78 12.07 -0.70 -4.56
C ASN A 78 12.03 -1.74 -3.44
N PHE A 79 11.00 -1.71 -2.60
CA PHE A 79 10.84 -2.69 -1.51
C PHE A 79 10.66 -4.10 -2.05
N LEU A 80 9.81 -4.28 -3.07
CA LEU A 80 9.62 -5.58 -3.72
C LEU A 80 10.91 -6.07 -4.37
N SER A 81 11.62 -5.20 -5.10
CA SER A 81 12.89 -5.54 -5.74
C SER A 81 13.94 -5.98 -4.71
N ALA A 82 14.10 -5.23 -3.62
CA ALA A 82 15.01 -5.58 -2.53
C ALA A 82 14.65 -6.92 -1.84
N LYS A 83 13.35 -7.20 -1.67
CA LYS A 83 12.89 -8.49 -1.13
C LYS A 83 13.21 -9.66 -2.07
N ILE A 84 12.99 -9.51 -3.37
CA ILE A 84 13.35 -10.53 -4.37
C ILE A 84 14.86 -10.79 -4.36
N GLN A 85 15.68 -9.72 -4.30
CA GLN A 85 17.14 -9.83 -4.20
C GLN A 85 17.56 -10.62 -2.96
N ARG A 86 16.96 -10.32 -1.80
CA ARG A 86 17.24 -11.02 -0.54
C ARG A 86 16.87 -12.51 -0.58
N LEU A 87 15.80 -12.87 -1.29
CA LEU A 87 15.37 -14.27 -1.43
C LEU A 87 16.25 -15.06 -2.41
N GLY A 88 17.20 -14.41 -3.10
CA GLY A 88 18.05 -15.06 -4.10
C GLY A 88 17.29 -15.54 -5.34
N LEU A 89 16.10 -14.97 -5.61
CA LEU A 89 15.19 -15.39 -6.68
C LEU A 89 15.53 -14.79 -8.06
N TYR A 90 16.75 -14.30 -8.25
CA TYR A 90 17.23 -13.93 -9.59
C TYR A 90 17.78 -15.20 -10.26
N ALA A 91 17.15 -15.60 -11.36
CA ALA A 91 17.67 -16.58 -12.30
C ALA A 91 18.73 -15.95 -13.22
#